data_AF-A0A5M3MSA0-F1
#
_entry.id   AF-A0A5M3MSA0-F1
#
_cell.length_a   1.000
_cell.length_b   1.000
_cell.length_c   1.000
_cell.angle_alpha   90.00
_cell.angle_beta   90.00
_cell.angle_gamma   90.00
#
_symmetry.space_group_name_H-M   'P 1'
#
loop_
_entity.id
_entity.type
_entity.pdbx_description
1 polymer ?
#
loop_
_entity_poly.entity_id
_entity_poly.type
_entity_poly.pdbx_seq_one_letter_code
_entity_poly.pdbx_strand_id
1 'polypeptide(L)'
;MAEKKLPLHQAQNTGMPNGQHNKMDLNNFLQSLPNGSLLKASGASWGMAEKGPDHDRIWRATLTIAGRTWHGEARTKRDAEDVAAAEALAALKNQ
;
A
#
# COMPACT_ATOMS: atom_id res chain seq x y z
N MET A 1 -43.52 1.81 -4.18
CA MET A 1 -43.15 0.66 -5.01
C MET A 1 -41.67 0.78 -5.32
N ALA A 2 -40.93 -0.31 -5.14
CA ALA A 2 -39.49 -0.36 -5.05
C ALA A 2 -38.82 -0.45 -6.42
N GLU A 3 -37.66 0.18 -6.61
CA GLU A 3 -36.64 -0.31 -7.55
C GLU A 3 -35.24 -0.23 -6.93
N LYS A 4 -34.78 -1.40 -6.48
CA LYS A 4 -33.36 -1.73 -6.25
C LYS A 4 -32.65 -1.80 -7.59
N LYS A 5 -31.54 -1.08 -7.79
CA LYS A 5 -30.42 -1.53 -8.65
C LYS A 5 -29.08 -1.03 -8.09
N LEU A 6 -28.27 -1.97 -7.60
CA LEU A 6 -26.80 -1.91 -7.43
C LEU A 6 -26.23 -2.99 -8.37
N PRO A 7 -24.92 -3.04 -8.67
CA PRO A 7 -24.06 -2.05 -9.33
C PRO A 7 -23.35 -2.68 -10.56
N LEU A 8 -22.81 -1.90 -11.51
CA LEU A 8 -21.93 -2.43 -12.57
C LEU A 8 -20.48 -2.05 -12.29
N HIS A 9 -19.67 -3.03 -11.88
CA HIS A 9 -18.22 -2.98 -11.96
C HIS A 9 -17.77 -3.27 -13.39
N GLN A 10 -16.82 -2.48 -13.90
CA GLN A 10 -15.56 -2.90 -14.55
C GLN A 10 -15.16 -1.88 -15.62
N ALA A 11 -14.11 -1.12 -15.33
CA ALA A 11 -13.19 -0.63 -16.34
C ALA A 11 -11.79 -1.05 -15.88
N GLN A 12 -11.30 -2.14 -16.47
CA GLN A 12 -9.90 -2.54 -16.39
C GLN A 12 -9.10 -1.52 -17.19
N ASN A 13 -8.17 -0.81 -16.54
CA ASN A 13 -7.20 0.04 -17.22
C ASN A 13 -5.80 -0.55 -17.03
N THR A 14 -5.31 -1.19 -18.08
CA THR A 14 -3.95 -1.69 -18.25
C THR A 14 -3.03 -0.54 -18.69
N GLY A 15 -2.09 -0.15 -17.83
CA GLY A 15 -0.99 0.73 -18.21
C GLY A 15 -0.12 1.17 -17.01
N MET A 16 1.05 0.55 -16.84
CA MET A 16 2.14 1.13 -16.03
C MET A 16 2.89 2.12 -16.94
N PRO A 17 3.23 3.38 -16.55
CA PRO A 17 4.20 3.67 -15.48
C PRO A 17 3.90 4.96 -14.68
N ASN A 18 3.69 4.87 -13.37
CA ASN A 18 3.90 5.99 -12.44
C ASN A 18 3.88 5.42 -11.01
N GLY A 19 5.03 5.42 -10.33
CA GLY A 19 5.24 4.87 -8.98
C GLY A 19 4.45 5.59 -7.89
N GLN A 20 3.13 5.42 -7.89
CA GLN A 20 2.20 6.02 -6.93
C GLN A 20 0.90 5.23 -6.74
N HIS A 21 0.80 4.02 -7.28
CA HIS A 21 -0.43 3.23 -7.19
C HIS A 21 -0.40 2.25 -6.03
N ASN A 22 0.77 1.76 -5.61
CA ASN A 22 0.83 0.72 -4.58
C ASN A 22 0.30 1.20 -3.23
N LYS A 23 0.58 2.45 -2.84
CA LYS A 23 0.00 3.09 -1.65
C LYS A 23 -1.52 3.21 -1.74
N MET A 24 -2.04 3.61 -2.91
CA MET A 24 -3.47 3.79 -3.14
C MET A 24 -4.19 2.43 -3.17
N ASP A 25 -3.64 1.45 -3.86
CA ASP A 25 -4.15 0.09 -3.96
C ASP A 25 -4.15 -0.62 -2.60
N LEU A 26 -3.10 -0.40 -1.80
CA LEU A 26 -3.04 -0.86 -0.42
C LEU A 26 -4.14 -0.22 0.42
N ASN A 27 -4.30 1.10 0.35
CA ASN A 27 -5.36 1.78 1.10
C ASN A 27 -6.76 1.32 0.65
N ASN A 28 -6.99 1.20 -0.65
CA ASN A 28 -8.24 0.68 -1.21
C ASN A 28 -8.51 -0.74 -0.73
N PHE A 29 -7.49 -1.61 -0.75
CA PHE A 29 -7.59 -2.97 -0.24
C PHE A 29 -8.00 -2.97 1.24
N LEU A 30 -7.30 -2.23 2.11
CA LEU A 30 -7.62 -2.14 3.53
C LEU A 30 -9.04 -1.63 3.77
N GLN A 31 -9.50 -0.66 2.98
CA GLN A 31 -10.85 -0.11 3.12
C GLN A 31 -11.94 -1.06 2.58
N SER A 32 -11.63 -1.92 1.62
CA SER A 32 -12.56 -2.92 1.09
C SER A 32 -12.86 -4.07 2.05
N LEU A 33 -12.02 -4.26 3.07
CA LEU A 33 -12.19 -5.32 4.06
C LEU A 33 -13.44 -5.11 4.94
N PRO A 34 -14.07 -6.19 5.45
CA PRO A 34 -15.25 -6.07 6.30
C PRO A 34 -14.98 -5.29 7.58
N ASN A 35 -16.03 -4.64 8.09
CA ASN A 35 -15.96 -3.93 9.36
C ASN A 35 -15.66 -4.94 10.48
N GLY A 36 -14.59 -4.71 11.23
CA GLY A 36 -14.06 -5.66 12.23
C GLY A 36 -12.78 -6.38 11.78
N SER A 37 -12.37 -6.27 10.52
CA SER A 37 -11.04 -6.75 10.08
C SER A 37 -9.92 -6.00 10.81
N LEU A 38 -9.04 -6.75 11.47
CA LEU A 38 -7.88 -6.18 12.18
C LEU A 38 -6.98 -5.35 11.27
N LEU A 39 -6.83 -5.76 10.01
CA LEU A 39 -6.06 -5.04 8.99
C LEU A 39 -6.65 -3.64 8.71
N LYS A 40 -7.97 -3.55 8.59
CA LYS A 40 -8.69 -2.28 8.38
C LYS A 40 -8.66 -1.40 9.62
N ALA A 41 -8.87 -1.99 10.80
CA ALA A 41 -8.91 -1.26 12.07
C ALA A 41 -7.53 -0.71 12.48
N SER A 42 -6.46 -1.45 12.19
CA SER A 42 -5.09 -1.03 12.53
C SER A 42 -4.57 0.09 11.65
N GLY A 43 -5.03 0.15 10.39
CA GLY A 43 -4.52 1.10 9.40
C GLY A 43 -3.06 0.83 9.01
N ALA A 44 -2.58 1.64 8.06
CA ALA A 44 -1.19 1.62 7.62
C ALA A 44 -0.39 2.71 8.34
N SER A 45 0.64 2.31 9.08
CA SER A 45 1.61 3.23 9.69
C SER A 45 2.91 3.25 8.89
N TRP A 46 3.41 4.45 8.58
CA TRP A 46 4.61 4.65 7.78
C TRP A 46 5.75 5.24 8.62
N GLY A 47 6.93 4.64 8.53
CA GLY A 47 8.19 5.15 9.06
C GLY A 47 9.19 5.35 7.93
N MET A 48 10.01 6.39 8.02
CA MET A 48 11.02 6.72 7.02
C MET A 48 12.38 6.87 7.69
N ALA A 49 13.37 6.11 7.25
CA ALA A 49 14.75 6.24 7.66
C ALA A 49 15.65 6.54 6.45
N GLU A 50 16.79 7.17 6.70
CA GLU A 50 17.83 7.37 5.70
C GLU A 50 19.10 6.62 6.12
N LYS A 51 19.82 6.09 5.14
CA LYS A 51 21.04 5.31 5.33
C LYS A 51 22.08 5.79 4.34
N GLY A 52 23.33 5.89 4.81
CA GLY A 52 24.48 6.23 3.97
C GLY A 52 24.80 7.73 3.93
N PRO A 53 25.93 8.08 3.31
CA PRO A 53 26.37 9.47 3.17
C PRO A 53 25.47 10.24 2.19
N ASP A 54 25.48 11.57 2.24
CA ASP A 54 24.57 12.42 1.44
C ASP A 54 24.63 12.16 -0.07
N HIS A 55 25.82 11.83 -0.61
CA HIS A 55 26.02 11.53 -2.02
C HIS A 55 25.58 10.12 -2.43
N ASP A 56 25.32 9.23 -1.46
CA ASP A 56 24.87 7.87 -1.70
C ASP A 56 23.68 7.47 -0.82
N ARG A 57 22.83 8.46 -0.53
CA ARG A 57 21.70 8.30 0.39
C ARG A 57 20.70 7.26 -0.13
N ILE A 58 20.41 6.29 0.71
CA ILE A 58 19.30 5.34 0.55
C ILE A 58 18.20 5.70 1.54
N TRP A 59 16.98 5.73 1.04
CA TRP A 59 15.75 5.89 1.79
C TRP A 59 15.18 4.51 2.11
N ARG A 60 14.92 4.24 3.38
CA ARG A 60 14.27 3.02 3.86
C ARG A 60 12.89 3.32 4.45
N ALA A 61 11.84 2.99 3.71
CA ALA A 61 10.48 3.05 4.21
C ALA A 61 10.17 1.79 5.03
N THR A 62 9.36 1.97 6.07
CA THR A 62 8.86 0.91 6.93
C THR A 62 7.35 1.06 7.03
N LEU A 63 6.61 0.03 6.65
CA LEU A 63 5.16 -0.01 6.69
C LEU A 63 4.73 -1.02 7.74
N THR A 64 3.88 -0.62 8.68
CA THR A 64 3.30 -1.53 9.67
C THR A 64 1.78 -1.57 9.55
N ILE A 65 1.20 -2.77 9.45
CA ILE A 65 -0.26 -3.03 9.41
C ILE A 65 -0.56 -4.22 10.32
N ALA A 66 -1.46 -4.01 11.29
CA ALA A 66 -1.90 -5.05 12.25
C ALA A 66 -0.72 -5.82 12.91
N GLY A 67 0.34 -5.09 13.28
CA GLY A 67 1.52 -5.66 13.93
C GLY A 67 2.51 -6.36 13.00
N ARG A 68 2.23 -6.42 11.69
CA ARG A 68 3.17 -6.91 10.68
C ARG A 68 3.88 -5.74 10.03
N THR A 69 5.15 -5.94 9.68
CA THR A 69 6.01 -4.87 9.16
C THR A 69 6.67 -5.28 7.85
N TRP A 70 6.67 -4.37 6.88
CA TRP A 70 7.32 -4.49 5.58
C TRP A 70 8.30 -3.34 5.38
N HIS A 71 9.32 -3.56 4.55
CA HIS A 71 10.36 -2.57 4.32
C HIS A 71 10.60 -2.37 2.83
N GLY A 72 10.86 -1.14 2.42
CA GLY A 72 11.28 -0.83 1.07
C GLY A 72 12.48 0.08 1.10
N GLU A 73 13.49 -0.21 0.28
CA GLU A 73 14.71 0.60 0.17
C GLU A 73 14.86 1.12 -1.25
N ALA A 74 15.09 2.43 -1.39
CA ALA A 74 15.28 3.05 -2.69
C ALA A 74 16.07 4.36 -2.61
N ARG A 75 16.39 4.94 -3.77
CA ARG A 75 17.09 6.23 -3.89
C ARG A 75 16.22 7.44 -3.58
N THR A 76 14.91 7.27 -3.51
CA THR A 76 13.96 8.33 -3.14
C THR A 76 13.01 7.81 -2.05
N LYS A 77 12.54 8.72 -1.17
CA LYS A 77 11.50 8.38 -0.17
C LYS A 77 10.30 7.71 -0.82
N ARG A 78 9.89 8.25 -1.97
CA ARG A 78 8.71 7.82 -2.70
C ARG A 78 8.85 6.40 -3.23
N ASP A 79 9.97 6.07 -3.86
CA ASP A 79 10.20 4.71 -4.34
C ASP A 79 10.30 3.71 -3.19
N ALA A 80 10.92 4.11 -2.07
CA ALA A 80 11.02 3.26 -0.89
C ALA A 80 9.63 2.92 -0.33
N GLU A 81 8.75 3.92 -0.25
CA GLU A 81 7.36 3.74 0.16
C GLU A 81 6.56 2.87 -0.81
N ASP A 82 6.77 3.04 -2.11
CA ASP A 82 6.10 2.27 -3.16
C ASP A 82 6.50 0.79 -3.12
N VAL A 83 7.79 0.51 -2.92
CA VAL A 83 8.33 -0.86 -2.71
C VAL A 83 7.70 -1.49 -1.47
N ALA A 84 7.71 -0.78 -0.33
CA ALA A 84 7.12 -1.29 0.91
C ALA A 84 5.61 -1.55 0.76
N ALA A 85 4.89 -0.68 0.05
CA ALA A 85 3.46 -0.84 -0.24
C ALA A 85 3.20 -2.07 -1.11
N ALA A 86 4.00 -2.28 -2.15
CA ALA A 86 3.88 -3.41 -3.07
C ALA A 86 4.09 -4.74 -2.34
N GLU A 87 5.12 -4.85 -1.50
CA GLU A 87 5.38 -6.04 -0.70
C GLU A 87 4.24 -6.32 0.28
N ALA A 88 3.76 -5.31 1.00
CA ALA A 88 2.65 -5.47 1.92
C ALA A 88 1.38 -5.90 1.20
N LEU A 89 1.06 -5.29 0.06
CA LEU A 89 -0.13 -5.64 -0.72
C LEU A 89 -0.06 -7.07 -1.24
N ALA A 90 1.09 -7.50 -1.77
CA ALA A 90 1.29 -8.87 -2.22
C ALA A 90 1.15 -9.87 -1.06
N ALA A 91 1.76 -9.57 0.09
CA ALA A 91 1.67 -10.42 1.28
C ALA A 91 0.24 -10.52 1.84
N LEU A 92 -0.51 -9.42 1.85
CA LEU A 92 -1.88 -9.38 2.35
C LEU A 92 -2.89 -10.01 1.40
N LYS A 93 -2.66 -9.96 0.08
CA LYS A 93 -3.50 -10.61 -0.94
C LYS A 93 -3.32 -12.12 -1.02
N ASN A 94 -2.17 -12.64 -0.56
CA ASN A 94 -1.83 -14.06 -0.61
C ASN A 94 -2.15 -14.80 0.70
N GLN A 95 -3.08 -14.27 1.51
CA GLN A 95 -3.58 -14.86 2.77
C GLN A 95 -5.06 -15.18 2.65
#